data_AF-A0A380FBV9-F1
#
_entry.id   AF-A0A380FBV9-F1
#
_cell.length_a   1.000
_cell.length_b   1.000
_cell.length_c   1.000
_cell.angle_alpha   90.00
_cell.angle_beta   90.00
_cell.angle_gamma   90.00
#
_symmetry.space_group_name_H-M   'P 1'
#
loop_
_entity.id
_entity.type
_entity.pdbx_description
1 polymer ?
#
loop_
_entity_poly.entity_id
_entity_poly.type
_entity_poly.pdbx_seq_one_letter_code
_entity_poly.pdbx_strand_id
1 'polypeptide(L)'
;MLLGAVFSSFNALLNSASTLFVYDIYKVLINKNATDQQMIRVSQWFGIILALVTFFISPMLINAPKGLWTIIREFTGFFNIPIIAIVLVGIFSKKVPAIAPKTIIIMHVITYYLLIWGLPTIFNINMPINFIYIQGLLFIIEISIMLLIGIIRPLEKAFIFKPNAKN
;
A
#
# COMPACT_ATOMS: atom_id res chain seq x y z
N MET A 1 10.77 -27.15 -12.31
CA MET A 1 11.53 -26.00 -11.75
C MET A 1 10.63 -24.79 -11.52
N LEU A 2 9.86 -24.32 -12.52
CA LEU A 2 8.98 -23.15 -12.38
C LEU A 2 7.94 -23.27 -11.25
N LEU A 3 7.24 -24.41 -11.15
CA LEU A 3 6.27 -24.63 -10.06
C LEU A 3 6.91 -24.52 -8.67
N GLY A 4 8.11 -25.10 -8.49
CA GLY A 4 8.85 -24.99 -7.23
C GLY A 4 9.25 -23.56 -6.87
N ALA A 5 9.66 -22.76 -7.87
CA ALA A 5 9.96 -21.34 -7.68
C ALA A 5 8.70 -20.52 -7.31
N VAL A 6 7.56 -20.83 -7.93
CA VAL A 6 6.27 -20.20 -7.62
C VAL A 6 5.82 -20.53 -6.20
N PHE A 7 5.85 -21.81 -5.80
CA PHE A 7 5.49 -22.22 -4.44
C PHE A 7 6.44 -21.64 -3.39
N SER A 8 7.74 -21.55 -3.68
CA SER A 8 8.71 -20.91 -2.79
C SER A 8 8.41 -19.42 -2.60
N SER A 9 8.14 -18.70 -3.69
CA SER A 9 7.78 -17.27 -3.64
C SER A 9 6.45 -17.05 -2.92
N PHE A 10 5.46 -17.93 -3.14
CA PHE A 10 4.17 -17.90 -2.46
C PHE A 10 4.32 -18.14 -0.95
N ASN A 11 5.11 -19.13 -0.54
CA ASN A 11 5.37 -19.40 0.88
C ASN A 11 6.08 -18.22 1.56
N ALA A 12 7.04 -17.59 0.87
CA ALA A 12 7.72 -16.40 1.38
C ALA A 12 6.76 -15.21 1.55
N LEU A 13 5.89 -14.97 0.57
CA LEU A 13 4.85 -13.94 0.63
C LEU A 13 3.86 -14.21 1.77
N LEU A 14 3.36 -15.43 1.88
CA LEU A 14 2.41 -15.85 2.90
C LEU A 14 3.00 -15.68 4.30
N ASN A 15 4.25 -16.11 4.51
CA ASN A 15 4.93 -15.98 5.79
C ASN A 15 5.18 -14.51 6.17
N SER A 16 5.59 -13.69 5.21
CA SER A 16 5.80 -12.25 5.43
C SER A 16 4.48 -11.53 5.76
N ALA A 17 3.41 -11.79 4.99
CA ALA A 17 2.09 -11.22 5.24
C ALA A 17 1.51 -11.66 6.58
N SER A 18 1.68 -12.93 6.95
CA SER A 18 1.20 -13.46 8.23
C SER A 18 1.97 -12.87 9.41
N THR A 19 3.28 -12.65 9.25
CA THR A 19 4.10 -11.96 10.25
C THR A 19 3.62 -10.53 10.43
N LEU A 20 3.51 -9.74 9.34
CA LEU A 20 2.98 -8.37 9.40
C LEU A 20 1.59 -8.33 10.03
N PHE A 21 0.68 -9.23 9.64
CA PHE A 21 -0.65 -9.30 10.23
C PHE A 21 -0.61 -9.53 11.75
N VAL A 22 0.20 -10.47 12.21
CA VAL A 22 0.23 -10.82 13.63
C VAL A 22 0.90 -9.72 14.47
N TYR A 23 1.99 -9.13 13.98
CA TYR A 23 2.70 -8.08 14.72
C TYR A 23 1.99 -6.72 14.65
N ASP A 24 1.56 -6.30 13.46
CA ASP A 24 1.03 -4.94 13.25
C ASP A 24 -0.46 -4.84 13.54
N ILE A 25 -1.23 -5.93 13.35
CA ILE A 25 -2.69 -5.93 13.55
C ILE A 25 -3.06 -6.71 14.80
N TYR A 26 -2.78 -8.03 14.86
CA TYR A 26 -3.28 -8.87 15.95
C TYR A 26 -2.73 -8.44 17.31
N LYS A 27 -1.42 -8.24 17.43
CA LYS A 27 -0.81 -7.83 18.70
C LYS A 27 -1.21 -6.41 19.09
N VAL A 28 -1.26 -5.47 18.16
CA VAL A 28 -1.56 -4.06 18.50
C VAL A 28 -3.05 -3.82 18.78
N LEU A 29 -3.96 -4.38 17.98
CA LEU A 29 -5.40 -4.10 18.05
C LEU A 29 -6.20 -5.13 18.85
N ILE A 30 -5.82 -6.42 18.83
CA ILE A 30 -6.65 -7.51 19.36
C ILE A 30 -6.11 -8.01 20.71
N ASN A 31 -4.85 -8.43 20.76
CA ASN A 31 -4.24 -8.97 21.98
C ASN A 31 -2.78 -8.52 22.17
N LYS A 32 -2.61 -7.44 22.95
CA LYS A 32 -1.31 -6.81 23.24
C LYS A 32 -0.33 -7.72 23.97
N ASN A 33 -0.85 -8.66 24.75
CA ASN A 33 -0.07 -9.60 25.54
C ASN A 33 -0.06 -11.01 24.92
N ALA A 34 -0.29 -11.12 23.61
CA ALA A 34 -0.26 -12.39 22.91
C ALA A 34 1.09 -13.09 23.09
N THR A 35 1.05 -14.37 23.47
CA THR A 35 2.24 -15.20 23.56
C THR A 35 2.70 -15.64 22.17
N ASP A 36 3.97 -16.01 22.02
CA ASP A 36 4.53 -16.48 20.74
C ASP A 36 3.74 -17.67 20.17
N GLN A 37 3.28 -18.59 21.02
CA GLN A 37 2.45 -19.71 20.59
C GLN A 37 1.09 -19.26 20.03
N GLN A 38 0.46 -18.25 20.63
CA GLN A 38 -0.79 -17.68 20.12
C GLN A 38 -0.56 -16.97 18.79
N MET A 39 0.53 -16.21 18.68
CA MET A 39 0.94 -15.52 17.46
C MET A 39 1.16 -16.51 16.30
N ILE A 40 1.83 -17.65 16.54
CA ILE A 40 2.02 -18.71 15.54
C ILE A 40 0.69 -19.34 15.12
N ARG A 41 -0.22 -19.62 16.05
CA ARG A 41 -1.53 -20.19 15.66
C ARG A 41 -2.35 -19.22 14.81
N VAL A 42 -2.34 -17.94 15.16
CA VAL A 42 -3.08 -16.92 14.41
C VAL A 42 -2.46 -16.69 13.03
N SER A 43 -1.12 -16.73 12.91
CA SER A 43 -0.45 -16.62 11.61
C SER A 43 -0.83 -17.78 10.67
N GLN A 44 -0.89 -19.01 11.19
CA GLN A 44 -1.34 -20.19 10.44
C GLN A 44 -2.79 -20.06 9.97
N TRP A 45 -3.70 -19.65 10.86
CA TRP A 45 -5.11 -19.42 10.51
C TRP A 45 -5.28 -18.33 9.47
N PHE A 46 -4.58 -17.20 9.63
CA PHE A 46 -4.58 -16.12 8.65
C PHE A 46 -4.10 -16.62 7.28
N GLY A 47 -3.04 -17.42 7.25
CA GLY A 47 -2.53 -17.99 6.01
C GLY A 47 -3.53 -18.88 5.28
N ILE A 48 -4.27 -19.73 6.01
CA ILE A 48 -5.33 -20.57 5.45
C ILE A 48 -6.48 -19.72 4.88
N ILE A 49 -6.92 -18.71 5.64
CA ILE A 49 -7.99 -17.80 5.19
C ILE A 49 -7.55 -17.07 3.92
N LEU A 50 -6.32 -16.54 3.89
CA LEU A 50 -5.78 -15.83 2.73
C LEU A 50 -5.67 -16.75 1.50
N ALA A 51 -5.28 -18.00 1.69
CA ALA A 51 -5.22 -19.00 0.62
C ALA A 51 -6.62 -19.29 0.05
N LEU A 52 -7.63 -19.45 0.91
CA LEU A 52 -9.01 -19.65 0.47
C LEU A 52 -9.53 -18.43 -0.32
N VAL A 53 -9.34 -17.21 0.20
CA VAL A 53 -9.75 -15.98 -0.49
C VAL A 53 -9.07 -15.88 -1.86
N THR A 54 -7.76 -16.17 -1.93
CA THR A 54 -7.01 -16.16 -3.19
C THR A 54 -7.55 -17.19 -4.18
N PHE A 55 -7.93 -18.39 -3.70
CA PHE A 55 -8.53 -19.43 -4.53
C PHE A 55 -9.83 -18.97 -5.19
N PHE A 56 -10.69 -18.24 -4.47
CA PHE A 56 -11.93 -17.69 -5.02
C PHE A 56 -11.71 -16.52 -5.99
N ILE A 57 -10.71 -15.67 -5.75
CA ILE A 57 -10.41 -14.50 -6.60
C ILE A 57 -9.68 -14.92 -7.89
N SER A 58 -8.84 -15.95 -7.82
CA SER A 58 -8.04 -16.47 -8.95
C SER A 58 -8.82 -16.62 -10.27
N PRO A 59 -9.99 -17.31 -10.32
CA PRO A 59 -10.75 -17.46 -11.58
C PRO A 59 -11.22 -16.12 -12.18
N MET A 60 -11.47 -15.10 -11.36
CA MET A 60 -11.88 -13.78 -11.85
C MET A 60 -10.74 -13.07 -12.61
N LEU A 61 -9.48 -13.39 -12.28
CA LEU A 61 -8.29 -12.78 -12.87
C LEU A 61 -7.89 -13.42 -14.21
N ILE A 62 -8.34 -14.64 -14.51
CA ILE A 62 -8.02 -15.35 -15.77
C ILE A 62 -8.66 -14.65 -16.97
N ASN A 63 -9.85 -14.07 -16.78
CA ASN A 63 -10.59 -13.38 -17.84
C ASN A 63 -10.18 -11.90 -18.03
N ALA A 64 -9.05 -11.49 -17.46
CA ALA A 64 -8.56 -10.12 -17.52
C ALA A 64 -8.15 -9.71 -18.95
N PRO A 65 -8.86 -8.77 -19.61
CA PRO A 65 -8.64 -8.44 -21.02
C PRO A 65 -7.30 -7.75 -21.30
N LYS A 66 -6.67 -7.13 -20.28
CA LYS A 66 -5.39 -6.39 -20.39
C LYS A 66 -4.16 -7.21 -19.96
N GLY A 67 -4.35 -8.49 -19.60
CA GLY A 67 -3.31 -9.36 -19.05
C GLY A 67 -3.02 -9.12 -17.56
N LEU A 68 -2.69 -10.20 -16.84
CA LEU A 68 -2.50 -10.19 -15.38
C LEU A 68 -1.36 -9.25 -14.93
N TRP A 69 -0.27 -9.18 -15.71
CA TRP A 69 0.86 -8.30 -15.41
C TRP A 69 0.45 -6.83 -15.32
N THR A 70 -0.39 -6.37 -16.24
CA THR A 70 -0.89 -5.01 -16.29
C THR A 70 -1.72 -4.70 -15.04
N ILE A 71 -2.61 -5.61 -14.65
CA ILE A 71 -3.43 -5.45 -13.44
C ILE A 71 -2.56 -5.37 -12.19
N ILE A 72 -1.57 -6.25 -12.05
CA ILE A 72 -0.64 -6.23 -10.91
C ILE A 72 0.11 -4.89 -10.85
N ARG A 73 0.56 -4.36 -12.01
CA ARG A 73 1.24 -3.06 -12.07
C ARG A 73 0.33 -1.87 -11.79
N GLU A 74 -0.89 -1.89 -12.30
CA GLU A 74 -1.89 -0.85 -11.99
C GLU A 74 -2.19 -0.85 -10.49
N PHE A 75 -2.38 -2.04 -9.88
CA PHE A 75 -2.68 -2.19 -8.46
C PHE A 75 -1.51 -1.79 -7.55
N THR A 76 -0.30 -2.25 -7.85
CA THR A 76 0.90 -1.86 -7.08
C THR A 76 1.18 -0.35 -7.15
N GLY A 77 0.72 0.32 -8.21
CA GLY A 77 0.73 1.78 -8.34
C GLY A 77 0.09 2.54 -7.18
N PHE A 78 -1.01 2.02 -6.63
CA PHE A 78 -1.73 2.65 -5.52
C PHE A 78 -0.87 2.86 -4.27
N PHE A 79 0.07 1.95 -4.03
CA PHE A 79 0.90 1.95 -2.83
C PHE A 79 2.30 2.50 -3.12
N ASN A 80 2.91 2.09 -4.23
CA ASN A 80 4.30 2.44 -4.52
C ASN A 80 4.49 3.96 -4.71
N ILE A 81 3.59 4.63 -5.42
CA ILE A 81 3.70 6.06 -5.72
C ILE A 81 3.68 6.92 -4.45
N PRO A 82 2.65 6.85 -3.59
CA PRO A 82 2.62 7.65 -2.37
C PRO A 82 3.73 7.26 -1.39
N ILE A 83 4.10 5.97 -1.29
CA ILE A 83 5.20 5.55 -0.41
C ILE A 83 6.53 6.19 -0.84
N ILE A 84 6.87 6.14 -2.13
CA ILE A 84 8.11 6.75 -2.64
C ILE A 84 8.08 8.26 -2.44
N ALA A 85 6.94 8.92 -2.70
CA ALA A 85 6.79 10.37 -2.50
C ALA A 85 7.01 10.77 -1.03
N ILE A 86 6.39 10.04 -0.10
CA ILE A 86 6.52 10.28 1.35
C ILE A 86 7.96 10.04 1.82
N VAL A 87 8.59 8.94 1.40
CA VAL A 87 9.97 8.62 1.77
C VAL A 87 10.93 9.68 1.23
N LEU A 88 10.77 10.07 -0.04
CA LEU A 88 11.62 11.09 -0.66
C LEU A 88 11.49 12.43 0.08
N VAL A 89 10.27 12.90 0.30
CA VAL A 89 10.02 14.15 1.02
C VAL A 89 10.50 14.07 2.46
N GLY A 90 10.33 12.93 3.14
CA GLY A 90 10.79 12.71 4.50
C GLY A 90 12.32 12.73 4.65
N ILE A 91 13.06 12.28 3.62
CA ILE A 91 14.53 12.34 3.59
C ILE A 91 15.00 13.79 3.38
N PHE A 92 14.39 14.51 2.44
CA PHE A 92 14.85 15.86 2.08
C PHE A 92 14.26 16.98 2.96
N SER A 93 13.14 16.75 3.63
CA SER A 93 12.45 17.76 4.45
C SER A 93 12.04 17.24 5.83
N LYS A 94 12.72 17.75 6.86
CA LYS A 94 12.43 17.42 8.28
C LYS A 94 11.28 18.24 8.89
N LYS A 95 10.70 19.17 8.13
CA LYS A 95 9.70 20.13 8.60
C LYS A 95 8.28 19.83 8.13
N VAL A 96 8.08 18.80 7.29
CA VAL A 96 6.75 18.44 6.80
C VAL A 96 5.92 17.83 7.94
N PRO A 97 4.71 18.35 8.22
CA PRO A 97 3.86 17.84 9.28
C PRO A 97 3.32 16.45 8.93
N ALA A 98 3.06 15.62 9.96
CA ALA A 98 2.48 14.27 9.81
C ALA A 98 1.08 14.25 9.16
N ILE A 99 0.45 15.42 9.01
CA ILE A 99 -0.83 15.58 8.32
C ILE A 99 -0.64 15.45 6.80
N ALA A 100 0.51 15.88 6.24
CA ALA A 100 0.72 15.89 4.79
C ALA A 100 0.71 14.48 4.16
N PRO A 101 1.44 13.48 4.70
CA PRO A 101 1.39 12.10 4.20
C PRO A 101 -0.02 11.51 4.25
N LYS A 102 -0.76 11.77 5.34
CA LYS A 102 -2.12 11.25 5.52
C LYS A 102 -3.09 11.80 4.47
N THR A 103 -3.04 13.11 4.22
CA THR A 103 -3.88 13.76 3.21
C THR A 103 -3.54 13.25 1.80
N ILE A 104 -2.26 13.06 1.51
CA ILE A 104 -1.82 12.61 0.19
C ILE A 104 -2.19 11.17 -0.09
N ILE A 105 -2.07 10.26 0.88
CA ILE A 105 -2.50 8.86 0.70
C ILE A 105 -3.99 8.82 0.33
N ILE A 106 -4.83 9.56 1.05
CA ILE A 106 -6.28 9.58 0.78
C ILE A 106 -6.56 10.19 -0.60
N MET A 107 -5.94 11.34 -0.90
CA MET A 107 -6.10 12.02 -2.19
C MET A 107 -5.64 11.13 -3.35
N HIS A 108 -4.47 10.49 -3.23
CA HIS A 108 -3.91 9.60 -4.25
C HIS A 108 -4.85 8.44 -4.54
N VAL A 109 -5.28 7.70 -3.51
CA VAL A 109 -6.13 6.51 -3.68
C VAL A 109 -7.42 6.88 -4.42
N ILE A 110 -8.07 7.98 -4.02
CA ILE A 110 -9.30 8.45 -4.67
C ILE A 110 -9.02 8.88 -6.11
N THR A 111 -8.02 9.74 -6.31
CA THR A 111 -7.73 10.32 -7.63
C THR A 111 -7.25 9.26 -8.61
N TYR A 112 -6.34 8.38 -8.20
CA TYR A 112 -5.82 7.30 -9.03
C TYR A 112 -6.89 6.27 -9.39
N TYR A 113 -7.76 5.89 -8.43
CA TYR A 113 -8.92 5.04 -8.72
C TYR A 113 -9.85 5.68 -9.75
N LEU A 114 -10.18 6.97 -9.56
CA LEU A 114 -11.04 7.70 -10.49
C LEU A 114 -10.40 7.80 -11.88
N LEU A 115 -9.09 8.04 -12.00
CA LEU A 115 -8.44 8.18 -13.30
C LEU A 115 -8.31 6.85 -14.06
N ILE A 116 -8.01 5.75 -13.37
CA ILE A 116 -7.73 4.46 -14.02
C ILE A 116 -9.01 3.64 -14.24
N TRP A 117 -9.90 3.57 -13.26
CA TRP A 117 -11.11 2.74 -13.32
C TRP A 117 -12.40 3.55 -13.26
N GLY A 118 -12.45 4.68 -12.54
CA GLY A 118 -13.66 5.48 -12.38
C GLY A 118 -14.12 6.19 -13.66
N LEU A 119 -13.24 6.89 -14.38
CA LEU A 119 -13.56 7.62 -15.61
C LEU A 119 -14.08 6.70 -16.73
N PRO A 120 -13.44 5.54 -17.00
CA PRO A 120 -13.97 4.59 -17.96
C PRO A 120 -15.30 3.97 -17.53
N THR A 121 -15.47 3.64 -16.25
CA THR A 121 -16.63 2.87 -15.77
C THR A 121 -17.86 3.75 -15.49
N ILE A 122 -17.66 4.96 -14.95
CA ILE A 122 -18.73 5.86 -14.49
C ILE A 122 -19.10 6.87 -15.58
N PHE A 123 -18.09 7.42 -16.26
CA PHE A 123 -18.28 8.51 -17.22
C PHE A 123 -18.14 8.08 -18.67
N ASN A 124 -17.77 6.81 -18.92
CA ASN A 124 -17.51 6.27 -20.26
C ASN A 124 -16.44 7.06 -21.05
N ILE A 125 -15.57 7.79 -20.33
CA ILE A 125 -14.47 8.57 -20.89
C ILE A 125 -13.22 7.70 -20.88
N ASN A 126 -12.83 7.23 -22.05
CA ASN A 126 -11.58 6.50 -22.21
C ASN A 126 -10.45 7.48 -22.47
N MET A 127 -9.55 7.65 -21.48
CA MET A 127 -8.28 8.33 -21.74
C MET A 127 -7.31 7.34 -22.41
N PRO A 128 -6.75 7.66 -23.59
CA PRO A 128 -5.74 6.83 -24.24
C PRO A 128 -4.35 6.94 -23.56
N ILE A 129 -4.31 7.31 -22.28
CA ILE A 129 -3.07 7.55 -21.52
C ILE A 129 -2.74 6.27 -20.75
N ASN A 130 -1.50 5.80 -20.89
CA ASN A 130 -1.02 4.65 -20.14
C ASN A 130 -0.93 4.97 -18.63
N PHE A 131 -1.26 4.01 -17.78
CA PHE A 131 -1.23 4.16 -16.31
C PHE A 131 0.13 4.65 -15.78
N ILE A 132 1.25 4.35 -16.46
CA ILE A 132 2.59 4.80 -16.07
C ILE A 132 2.70 6.33 -16.12
N TYR A 133 2.13 6.98 -17.13
CA TYR A 133 2.14 8.45 -17.22
C TYR A 133 1.27 9.08 -16.13
N ILE A 134 0.13 8.45 -15.82
CA ILE A 134 -0.76 8.87 -14.74
C ILE A 134 -0.04 8.77 -13.39
N GLN A 135 0.65 7.66 -13.13
CA GLN A 135 1.48 7.47 -11.94
C GLN A 135 2.59 8.52 -11.83
N GLY A 136 3.30 8.80 -12.93
CA GLY A 136 4.36 9.81 -12.96
C GLY A 136 3.85 11.22 -12.69
N LEU A 137 2.71 11.60 -13.27
CA LEU A 137 2.09 12.90 -13.02
C LEU A 137 1.61 13.02 -11.56
N LEU A 138 0.95 12.00 -11.04
CA LEU A 138 0.50 11.97 -9.65
C LEU A 138 1.67 12.09 -8.69
N PHE A 139 2.78 11.42 -8.94
CA PHE A 139 3.99 11.52 -8.13
C PHE A 139 4.50 12.97 -8.01
N ILE A 140 4.57 13.71 -9.13
CA ILE A 140 5.01 15.12 -9.14
C ILE A 140 4.01 16.00 -8.38
N ILE A 141 2.72 15.79 -8.60
CA ILE A 141 1.64 16.53 -7.92
C ILE A 141 1.70 16.28 -6.41
N GLU A 142 1.92 15.05 -5.99
CA GLU A 142 2.00 14.66 -4.58
C GLU A 142 3.17 15.33 -3.89
N ILE A 143 4.37 15.27 -4.47
CA ILE A 143 5.54 15.96 -3.93
C ILE A 143 5.25 17.45 -3.80
N SER A 144 4.65 18.06 -4.84
CA SER A 144 4.31 19.47 -4.84
C SER A 144 3.36 19.82 -3.69
N ILE A 145 2.29 19.03 -3.50
CA ILE A 145 1.34 19.23 -2.40
C ILE A 145 2.01 19.01 -1.04
N MET A 146 2.86 17.99 -0.91
CA MET A 146 3.55 17.67 0.33
C MET A 146 4.50 18.80 0.76
N LEU A 147 5.21 19.38 -0.21
CA LEU A 147 6.09 20.54 -0.01
C LEU A 147 5.29 21.82 0.26
N LEU A 148 4.18 22.06 -0.45
CA LEU A 148 3.29 23.19 -0.18
C LEU A 148 2.74 23.14 1.24
N ILE A 149 2.26 21.98 1.70
CA ILE A 149 1.81 21.79 3.09
C ILE A 149 2.98 22.01 4.06
N GLY A 150 4.18 21.53 3.72
CA GLY A 150 5.40 21.74 4.50
C GLY A 150 5.84 23.20 4.62
N ILE A 151 5.55 24.04 3.62
CA ILE A 151 5.85 25.48 3.62
C ILE A 151 4.76 26.28 4.34
N ILE A 152 3.48 25.93 4.15
CA ILE A 152 2.33 26.65 4.73
C ILE A 152 2.15 26.31 6.22
N ARG A 153 2.42 25.05 6.61
CA ARG A 153 2.34 24.58 8.00
C ARG A 153 3.62 23.85 8.41
N PRO A 154 4.78 24.54 8.45
CA PRO A 154 6.01 23.93 8.91
C PRO A 154 5.87 23.57 10.39
N LEU A 155 6.39 22.41 10.78
CA LEU A 155 6.53 22.08 12.20
C LEU A 155 7.47 23.09 12.88
N GLU A 156 7.01 23.73 13.97
CA GLU A 156 7.83 24.67 14.77
C GLU A 156 9.09 24.01 15.36
N LYS A 157 9.04 22.71 15.62
CA LYS A 157 10.17 21.88 16.06
C LYS A 157 10.34 20.73 15.08
N ALA A 158 11.58 20.50 14.62
CA ALA A 158 11.90 19.35 13.79
C ALA A 158 11.35 18.07 14.43
N PHE A 159 10.77 17.16 13.63
CA PHE A 159 10.18 15.94 14.13
C PHE A 159 11.21 15.14 14.95
N ILE A 160 11.05 15.11 16.28
CA ILE A 160 11.82 14.24 17.17
C ILE A 160 10.99 12.98 17.37
N PHE A 161 11.46 11.85 16.83
CA PHE A 161 10.89 10.55 17.11
C PHE A 161 10.94 10.31 18.62
N LYS A 162 9.78 10.35 19.29
CA LYS A 162 9.67 9.90 20.68
C LYS A 162 9.26 8.42 20.64
N PRO A 163 10.18 7.47 20.89
CA PRO A 163 9.78 6.08 21.02
C PRO A 163 8.80 6.00 22.19
N ASN A 164 7.55 5.62 21.88
CA ASN A 164 6.57 5.33 22.91
C ASN A 164 6.84 3.91 23.40
N ALA A 165 7.84 3.76 24.26
CA ALA A 165 8.06 2.54 25.01
C ALA A 165 6.91 2.40 26.02
N LYS A 166 5.75 1.92 25.53
CA LYS A 166 4.73 1.36 26.41
C LYS A 166 5.21 -0.04 26.79
N ASN A 167 5.56 -0.15 28.08
CA ASN A 167 5.78 -1.36 28.87
C ASN A 167 4.92 -2.55 28.40
#